data_AF-A0A379FFY1-F1
#
_entry.id   AF-A0A379FFY1-F1
#
_cell.length_a   1.000
_cell.length_b   1.000
_cell.length_c   1.000
_cell.angle_alpha   90.00
_cell.angle_beta   90.00
_cell.angle_gamma   90.00
#
_symmetry.space_group_name_H-M   'P 1'
#
loop_
_entity.id
_entity.type
_entity.pdbx_description
1 polymer ?
#
loop_
_entity_poly.entity_id
_entity_poly.type
_entity_poly.pdbx_seq_one_letter_code
_entity_poly.pdbx_strand_id
1 'polypeptide(L)'
;MSEQQTDTAKSGAVRTLRRELKARHLAMIAIGGSIGTGLFVASGATVAQAGPGGALLSYALIGLMVYFLMTSLGELAAFMPVSGSFSTYGSKYVDEGFGFALGWNYWYNWAVTIAVDLVAAQLVMLYWFPDVDGWIWSALF
;
A
#
# COMPACT_ATOMS: atom_id res chain seq x y z
N MET A 1 57.33 8.23 -24.67
CA MET A 1 56.74 6.88 -24.48
C MET A 1 56.18 6.87 -23.06
N SER A 2 55.05 7.47 -22.68
CA SER A 2 53.75 7.74 -23.33
C SER A 2 53.13 6.49 -23.95
N GLU A 3 52.53 5.66 -23.09
CA GLU A 3 51.37 4.79 -23.30
C GLU A 3 50.95 4.28 -21.90
N GLN A 4 49.92 4.87 -21.28
CA GLN A 4 48.53 4.41 -21.30
C GLN A 4 48.35 2.97 -20.80
N GLN A 5 47.94 2.85 -19.53
CA GLN A 5 46.87 1.92 -19.15
C GLN A 5 46.15 2.43 -17.90
N THR A 6 45.36 3.50 -18.07
CA THR A 6 44.25 3.84 -17.17
C THR A 6 43.14 2.83 -17.45
N ASP A 7 43.29 1.62 -16.90
CA ASP A 7 42.23 0.62 -16.97
C ASP A 7 41.12 0.94 -15.97
N THR A 8 39.92 0.94 -16.52
CA THR A 8 38.70 1.46 -15.94
C THR A 8 38.11 0.42 -14.99
N ALA A 9 38.39 0.54 -13.69
CA ALA A 9 37.64 -0.20 -12.67
C ALA A 9 36.66 0.75 -11.97
N LYS A 10 35.55 1.11 -12.65
CA LYS A 10 34.33 1.56 -11.96
C LYS A 10 33.78 0.34 -11.21
N SER A 11 34.33 0.08 -10.03
CA SER A 11 33.72 -0.80 -9.04
C SER A 11 32.29 -0.32 -8.82
N GLY A 12 31.31 -1.17 -9.14
CA GLY A 12 29.90 -0.90 -8.98
C GLY A 12 29.61 -0.61 -7.51
N ALA A 13 29.64 0.66 -7.14
CA ALA A 13 29.30 1.11 -5.82
C ALA A 13 27.86 0.68 -5.54
N VAL A 14 27.70 -0.39 -4.75
CA VAL A 14 26.42 -0.78 -4.17
C VAL A 14 25.90 0.47 -3.48
N ARG A 15 24.88 1.11 -4.06
CA ARG A 15 24.28 2.31 -3.50
C ARG A 15 23.60 1.89 -2.20
N THR A 16 24.31 2.04 -1.09
CA THR A 16 23.79 1.71 0.23
C THR A 16 22.68 2.70 0.55
N LEU A 17 21.46 2.19 0.73
CA LEU A 17 20.32 2.98 1.18
C LEU A 17 20.66 3.61 2.53
N ARG A 18 20.54 4.94 2.62
CA ARG A 18 20.71 5.66 3.89
C ARG A 18 19.56 5.30 4.82
N ARG A 19 19.87 4.61 5.92
CA ARG A 19 18.89 4.24 6.94
C ARG A 19 18.58 5.43 7.85
N GLU A 20 17.85 6.41 7.32
CA GLU A 20 17.48 7.64 8.04
C GLU A 20 16.01 7.65 8.53
N LEU A 21 15.20 6.65 8.16
CA LEU A 21 13.83 6.55 8.64
C LEU A 21 13.79 6.20 10.12
N LYS A 22 13.41 7.18 10.94
CA LYS A 22 13.13 7.01 12.37
C LYS A 22 11.79 6.31 12.56
N ALA A 23 11.58 5.70 13.73
CA ALA A 23 10.33 5.05 14.10
C ALA A 23 9.08 5.94 13.87
N ARG A 24 9.20 7.24 14.15
CA ARG A 24 8.14 8.22 13.87
C ARG A 24 7.78 8.32 12.38
N HIS A 25 8.77 8.27 11.48
CA HIS A 25 8.49 8.32 10.03
C HIS A 25 7.76 7.06 9.58
N LEU A 26 8.16 5.90 10.10
CA LEU A 26 7.49 4.63 9.82
C LEU A 26 6.03 4.65 10.32
N ALA A 27 5.80 5.16 11.54
CA ALA A 27 4.45 5.31 12.08
C ALA A 27 3.57 6.26 11.25
N MET A 28 4.12 7.38 10.78
CA MET A 28 3.40 8.30 9.90
C MET A 28 3.04 7.67 8.55
N ILE A 29 3.93 6.86 7.98
CA ILE A 29 3.65 6.11 6.74
C ILE A 29 2.54 5.10 6.98
N ALA A 30 2.59 4.35 8.09
CA ALA A 30 1.56 3.37 8.42
C ALA A 30 0.19 4.02 8.65
N ILE A 31 0.13 5.11 9.41
CA ILE A 31 -1.11 5.85 9.66
C ILE A 31 -1.65 6.42 8.34
N GLY A 32 -0.81 7.08 7.56
CA GLY A 32 -1.21 7.69 6.28
C GLY A 32 -1.68 6.66 5.25
N GLY A 33 -1.08 5.47 5.22
CA GLY A 33 -1.53 4.38 4.34
C GLY A 33 -2.81 3.68 4.82
N SER A 34 -3.07 3.66 6.13
CA SER A 34 -4.26 3.01 6.70
C SER A 34 -5.52 3.87 6.67
N ILE A 35 -5.39 5.19 6.77
CA ILE A 35 -6.51 6.13 6.71
C ILE A 35 -6.68 6.58 5.27
N GLY A 36 -7.63 5.99 4.56
CA GLY A 36 -7.85 6.25 3.14
C GLY A 36 -9.30 6.49 2.75
N THR A 37 -9.52 6.52 1.44
CA THR A 37 -10.83 6.72 0.80
C THR A 37 -11.88 5.72 1.25
N GLY A 38 -11.50 4.49 1.60
CA GLY A 38 -12.40 3.48 2.16
C GLY A 38 -13.13 3.95 3.44
N LEU A 39 -12.44 4.66 4.35
CA LEU A 39 -13.07 5.15 5.57
C LEU A 39 -14.05 6.31 5.30
N PHE A 40 -13.77 7.16 4.32
CA PHE A 40 -14.60 8.35 4.06
C PHE A 40 -15.71 8.12 3.05
N VAL A 41 -15.44 7.37 1.99
CA VAL A 41 -16.37 7.13 0.87
C VAL A 41 -17.15 5.83 1.07
N ALA A 42 -16.48 4.73 1.44
CA ALA A 42 -17.16 3.44 1.56
C ALA A 42 -17.96 3.29 2.86
N SER A 43 -17.56 3.95 3.96
CA SER A 43 -18.28 3.86 5.24
C SER A 43 -19.75 4.28 5.15
N GLY A 44 -20.08 5.30 4.34
CA GLY A 44 -21.46 5.72 4.13
C GLY A 44 -22.31 4.59 3.52
N ALA A 45 -21.78 3.90 2.51
CA ALA A 45 -22.44 2.76 1.89
C ALA A 45 -22.55 1.56 2.85
N THR A 46 -21.53 1.31 3.69
CA THR A 46 -21.56 0.25 4.71
C THR A 46 -22.63 0.51 5.76
N VAL A 47 -22.72 1.74 6.27
CA VAL A 47 -23.75 2.12 7.26
C VAL A 47 -25.15 2.08 6.64
N ALA A 48 -25.30 2.53 5.39
CA ALA A 48 -26.60 2.48 4.70
C ALA A 48 -27.11 1.05 4.49
N GLN A 49 -26.21 0.10 4.20
CA GLN A 49 -26.58 -1.30 3.94
C GLN A 49 -26.70 -2.15 5.21
N ALA A 50 -25.74 -2.04 6.14
CA ALA A 50 -25.67 -2.88 7.34
C ALA A 50 -26.31 -2.23 8.58
N GLY A 51 -26.69 -0.95 8.51
CA GLY A 51 -27.11 -0.14 9.65
C GLY A 51 -25.93 0.24 10.57
N PRO A 52 -26.16 1.12 11.55
CA PRO A 52 -25.09 1.61 12.45
C PRO A 52 -24.51 0.48 13.32
N GLY A 53 -25.34 -0.43 13.83
CA GLY A 53 -24.87 -1.57 14.61
C GLY A 53 -24.09 -2.59 13.79
N GLY A 54 -24.57 -2.91 12.58
CA GLY A 54 -23.91 -3.85 11.68
C GLY A 54 -22.57 -3.33 11.16
N ALA A 55 -22.46 -2.03 10.89
CA ALA A 55 -21.20 -1.40 10.49
C ALA A 55 -20.14 -1.48 11.58
N LEU A 56 -20.49 -1.17 12.84
CA LEU A 56 -19.55 -1.25 13.97
C LEU A 56 -19.11 -2.69 14.26
N LEU A 57 -20.04 -3.64 14.23
CA LEU A 57 -19.72 -5.06 14.44
C LEU A 57 -18.80 -5.58 13.33
N SER A 58 -19.09 -5.25 12.07
CA SER A 58 -18.25 -5.64 10.93
C SER A 58 -16.85 -5.05 11.04
N TYR A 59 -16.74 -3.77 11.42
CA TYR A 59 -15.46 -3.11 11.63
C TYR A 59 -14.65 -3.78 12.75
N ALA A 60 -15.28 -4.13 13.87
CA ALA A 60 -14.62 -4.81 14.98
C ALA A 60 -14.13 -6.22 14.60
N LEU A 61 -14.94 -6.99 13.88
CA LEU A 61 -14.60 -8.35 13.44
C LEU A 61 -13.44 -8.35 12.44
N ILE A 62 -13.51 -7.50 11.42
CA ILE A 62 -12.43 -7.36 10.43
C ILE A 62 -11.17 -6.79 11.09
N GLY A 63 -11.30 -5.79 11.97
CA GLY A 63 -10.18 -5.23 12.71
C GLY A 63 -9.46 -6.27 13.57
N LEU A 64 -10.19 -7.15 14.25
CA LEU A 64 -9.61 -8.25 15.02
C LEU A 64 -8.87 -9.26 14.13
N MET A 65 -9.45 -9.62 12.98
CA MET A 65 -8.80 -10.50 12.01
C MET A 65 -7.49 -9.89 11.47
N VAL A 66 -7.53 -8.61 11.09
CA VAL A 66 -6.36 -7.89 10.56
C VAL A 66 -5.28 -7.71 11.63
N TYR A 67 -5.66 -7.52 12.90
CA TYR A 67 -4.72 -7.45 14.01
C TYR A 67 -3.87 -8.72 14.10
N PHE A 68 -4.49 -9.90 14.11
CA PHE A 68 -3.75 -11.17 14.13
C PHE A 68 -2.87 -11.36 12.90
N LEU A 69 -3.35 -10.96 11.72
CA LEU A 69 -2.59 -11.03 10.47
C LEU A 69 -1.34 -10.15 10.53
N MET A 70 -1.46 -8.90 11.01
CA MET A 70 -0.34 -7.97 11.09
C MET A 70 0.65 -8.34 12.18
N THR A 71 0.20 -8.88 13.31
CA THR A 71 1.11 -9.42 14.33
C THR A 71 1.94 -10.57 13.78
N SER A 72 1.31 -11.53 13.07
CA SER A 72 2.03 -12.65 12.45
C SER A 72 3.03 -12.18 11.40
N LEU A 73 2.65 -11.26 10.51
CA LEU A 73 3.55 -10.71 9.50
C LEU A 73 4.70 -9.91 10.14
N GLY A 74 4.43 -9.21 11.25
CA GLY A 74 5.42 -8.48 12.03
C GLY A 74 6.51 -9.39 12.62
N GLU A 75 6.12 -10.54 13.17
CA GLU A 75 7.07 -11.55 13.66
C GLU A 75 7.96 -12.10 12.53
N LEU A 76 7.38 -12.35 11.35
CA LEU A 76 8.15 -12.78 10.17
C LEU A 76 9.12 -11.69 9.69
N ALA A 77 8.70 -10.42 9.71
CA ALA A 77 9.53 -9.29 9.34
C ALA A 77 10.69 -9.05 10.34
N ALA A 78 10.45 -9.27 11.64
CA ALA A 78 11.47 -9.21 12.67
C ALA A 78 12.47 -10.37 12.56
N PHE A 79 11.99 -11.59 12.25
CA PHE A 79 12.83 -12.77 12.07
C PHE A 79 13.68 -12.71 10.81
N MET A 80 13.13 -12.21 9.70
CA MET A 80 13.81 -12.11 8.41
C MET A 80 13.66 -10.70 7.81
N PRO A 81 14.53 -9.75 8.21
CA PRO A 81 14.50 -8.37 7.76
C PRO A 81 15.12 -8.24 6.36
N VAL A 82 14.46 -8.81 5.36
CA VAL A 82 14.77 -8.63 3.94
C VAL A 82 14.02 -7.42 3.40
N SER A 83 14.58 -6.73 2.42
CA SER A 83 13.91 -5.63 1.71
C SER A 83 12.84 -6.11 0.71
N GLY A 84 12.14 -7.20 1.06
CA GLY A 84 11.10 -7.83 0.25
C GLY A 84 9.70 -7.57 0.81
N SER A 85 8.69 -7.59 -0.07
CA SER A 85 7.27 -7.55 0.32
C SER A 85 6.83 -8.92 0.89
N PHE A 86 5.61 -9.01 1.41
CA PHE A 86 5.02 -10.27 1.90
C PHE A 86 5.00 -11.39 0.83
N SER A 87 5.07 -11.05 -0.46
CA SER A 87 5.27 -12.00 -1.55
C SER A 87 6.58 -12.79 -1.43
N THR A 88 7.64 -12.20 -0.85
CA THR A 88 8.93 -12.85 -0.59
C THR A 88 8.83 -13.88 0.54
N TYR A 89 7.99 -13.62 1.54
CA TYR A 89 7.68 -14.61 2.57
C TYR A 89 6.81 -15.73 1.98
N GLY A 90 5.83 -15.39 1.13
CA GLY A 90 5.02 -16.37 0.41
C GLY A 90 5.83 -17.30 -0.51
N SER A 91 6.78 -16.75 -1.27
CA SER A 91 7.67 -17.55 -2.14
C SER A 91 8.57 -18.49 -1.35
N LYS A 92 8.98 -18.09 -0.14
CA LYS A 92 9.95 -18.83 0.67
C LYS A 92 9.32 -19.89 1.57
N TYR A 93 8.12 -19.63 2.09
CA TYR A 93 7.45 -20.52 3.06
C TYR A 93 6.31 -21.36 2.48
N VAL A 94 5.81 -21.04 1.28
CA VAL A 94 4.71 -21.78 0.63
C VAL A 94 5.20 -22.44 -0.65
N ASP A 95 5.40 -21.63 -1.70
CA ASP A 95 5.89 -22.05 -3.01
C ASP A 95 6.27 -20.83 -3.85
N GLU A 96 7.21 -20.96 -4.77
CA GLU A 96 7.64 -19.86 -5.65
C GLU A 96 6.48 -19.32 -6.51
N GLY A 97 5.60 -20.20 -7.02
CA GLY A 97 4.42 -19.82 -7.78
C GLY A 97 3.37 -19.08 -6.93
N PHE A 98 3.25 -19.43 -5.65
CA PHE A 98 2.39 -18.72 -4.71
C PHE A 98 2.89 -17.29 -4.44
N GLY A 99 4.20 -17.13 -4.26
CA GLY A 99 4.81 -15.80 -4.13
C GLY A 99 4.62 -14.92 -5.37
N PHE A 100 4.74 -15.51 -6.57
CA PHE A 100 4.45 -14.80 -7.83
C PHE A 100 2.99 -14.33 -7.90
N ALA A 101 2.04 -15.23 -7.59
CA ALA A 101 0.61 -14.90 -7.58
C ALA A 101 0.26 -13.79 -6.58
N LEU A 102 0.84 -13.83 -5.36
CA LEU A 102 0.68 -12.78 -4.36
C LEU A 102 1.22 -11.43 -4.86
N GLY A 103 2.39 -11.43 -5.51
CA GLY A 103 2.97 -10.23 -6.10
C GLY A 103 2.05 -9.60 -7.16
N TRP A 104 1.48 -10.42 -8.04
CA TRP A 104 0.56 -9.95 -9.08
C TRP A 104 -0.77 -9.46 -8.49
N ASN A 105 -1.33 -10.18 -7.51
CA ASN A 105 -2.53 -9.76 -6.81
C ASN A 105 -2.34 -8.41 -6.11
N TYR A 106 -1.18 -8.21 -5.48
CA TYR A 106 -0.83 -6.96 -4.83
C TYR A 106 -0.72 -5.80 -5.83
N TRP A 107 -0.05 -6.02 -6.96
CA TRP A 107 0.02 -5.01 -8.01
C TRP A 107 -1.36 -4.63 -8.56
N TYR A 108 -2.21 -5.62 -8.82
CA TYR A 108 -3.58 -5.38 -9.28
C TYR A 108 -4.39 -4.61 -8.23
N ASN A 109 -4.24 -4.97 -6.95
CA ASN A 109 -4.88 -4.25 -5.86
C ASN A 109 -4.48 -2.76 -5.85
N TRP A 110 -3.18 -2.45 -6.02
CA TRP A 110 -2.71 -1.06 -6.14
C TRP A 110 -3.26 -0.35 -7.37
N ALA A 111 -3.32 -1.02 -8.53
CA ALA A 111 -3.89 -0.43 -9.75
C ALA A 111 -5.38 -0.08 -9.57
N VAL A 112 -6.15 -0.96 -8.91
CA VAL A 112 -7.56 -0.72 -8.59
C VAL A 112 -7.70 0.42 -7.58
N THR A 113 -6.85 0.48 -6.55
CA THR A 113 -6.87 1.55 -5.54
C THR A 113 -6.72 2.92 -6.17
N ILE A 114 -5.80 3.09 -7.14
CA ILE A 114 -5.65 4.36 -7.87
C ILE A 114 -6.95 4.74 -8.59
N ALA A 115 -7.60 3.79 -9.27
CA ALA A 115 -8.87 4.05 -9.94
C ALA A 115 -9.98 4.45 -8.94
N VAL A 116 -10.03 3.78 -7.78
CA VAL A 116 -10.98 4.11 -6.70
C VAL A 116 -10.73 5.49 -6.13
N ASP A 117 -9.46 5.89 -5.96
CA ASP A 117 -9.12 7.23 -5.44
C ASP A 117 -9.51 8.34 -6.42
N LEU A 118 -9.38 8.14 -7.73
CA LEU A 118 -9.85 9.09 -8.75
C LEU A 118 -11.38 9.25 -8.74
N VAL A 119 -12.12 8.15 -8.58
CA VAL A 119 -13.59 8.18 -8.44
C VAL A 119 -14.00 8.83 -7.13
N ALA A 120 -13.29 8.54 -6.04
CA ALA A 120 -13.53 9.18 -4.74
C ALA A 120 -13.33 10.69 -4.81
N ALA A 121 -12.24 11.16 -5.44
CA ALA A 121 -11.97 12.58 -5.64
C ALA A 121 -13.09 13.27 -6.44
N GLN A 122 -13.55 12.64 -7.53
CA GLN A 122 -14.71 13.10 -8.29
C GLN A 122 -15.96 13.24 -7.43
N LEU A 123 -16.31 12.22 -6.62
CA LEU A 123 -17.51 12.25 -5.77
C LEU A 123 -17.44 13.37 -4.72
N VAL A 124 -16.26 13.58 -4.12
CA VAL A 124 -16.06 14.65 -3.16
C VAL A 124 -16.19 16.03 -3.82
N MET A 125 -15.66 16.21 -5.03
CA MET A 125 -15.75 17.49 -5.72
C MET A 125 -17.17 17.81 -6.21
N LEU A 126 -17.93 16.80 -6.64
CA LEU A 126 -19.35 16.94 -7.00
C LEU A 126 -20.22 17.43 -5.84
N TYR A 127 -19.84 17.13 -4.60
CA TYR A 127 -20.55 17.66 -3.42
C TYR A 127 -20.45 19.19 -3.31
N TRP A 128 -19.31 19.78 -3.69
CA TRP A 128 -19.07 21.23 -3.62
C TRP A 128 -19.38 21.97 -4.92
N PHE A 129 -19.09 21.34 -6.06
CA PHE A 129 -19.26 21.90 -7.41
C PHE A 129 -20.16 20.98 -8.25
N PRO A 130 -21.47 20.95 -7.99
CA PRO A 130 -22.39 20.05 -8.65
C PRO A 130 -22.56 20.34 -10.15
N ASP A 131 -22.29 21.57 -10.58
CA ASP A 131 -22.46 22.00 -11.97
C ASP A 131 -21.28 21.65 -12.90
N VAL A 132 -20.18 21.11 -12.33
CA VAL A 132 -18.98 20.72 -13.10
C VAL A 132 -18.97 19.21 -13.30
N ASP A 133 -18.86 18.79 -14.56
CA ASP A 133 -18.82 17.37 -14.90
C ASP A 133 -17.67 16.64 -14.19
N GLY A 134 -18.01 15.53 -13.54
CA GLY A 134 -17.07 14.83 -12.67
C GLY A 134 -15.82 14.26 -13.35
N TRP A 135 -15.86 14.00 -14.67
CA TRP A 135 -14.70 13.51 -15.42
C TRP A 135 -13.55 14.51 -15.44
N ILE A 136 -13.85 15.81 -15.32
CA ILE A 136 -12.85 16.89 -15.27
C ILE A 136 -11.98 16.74 -14.02
N TRP A 137 -12.60 16.41 -12.89
CA TRP A 137 -11.88 16.18 -11.64
C TRP A 137 -11.00 14.93 -11.73
N SER A 138 -11.49 13.84 -12.32
CA SER A 138 -10.69 12.63 -12.53
C SER A 138 -9.52 12.81 -13.50
N ALA A 139 -9.60 13.74 -14.45
CA ALA A 139 -8.51 14.05 -15.38
C ALA A 139 -7.47 15.01 -14.80
N LEU A 140 -7.84 15.79 -13.77
CA LEU A 140 -6.98 16.80 -13.15
C LEU A 140 -6.10 16.20 -12.03
N PHE A 141 -6.63 15.24 -11.27
CA PHE A 141 -5.91 14.50 -10.23
C PHE A 141 -5.06 13.37 -10.81
#